data_AF-A0A254P0X7-F1
#
_entry.id   AF-A0A254P0X7-F1
#
_cell.length_a   1.000
_cell.length_b   1.000
_cell.length_c   1.000
_cell.angle_alpha   90.00
_cell.angle_beta   90.00
_cell.angle_gamma   90.00
#
_symmetry.space_group_name_H-M   'P 1'
#
loop_
_entity.id
_entity.type
_entity.pdbx_description
1 polymer ?
#
loop_
_entity_poly.entity_id
_entity_poly.type
_entity_poly.pdbx_seq_one_letter_code
_entity_poly.pdbx_strand_id
1 'polypeptide(L)'
;MTETERSMEPFKWVRHDGGKASVILNAGMYKNEVFEERADEGFEGGGYDWASLAAVFLQEKMPHLVGRVKFDPEADMFAAYSDDPEALELFVYAFKDACEDDALIRDLFSRAELD
;
A
#
# COMPACT_ATOMS: atom_id res chain seq x y z
N MET A 1 25.31 -6.47 -12.75
CA MET A 1 24.76 -6.12 -11.42
C MET A 1 23.36 -6.67 -11.43
N THR A 2 23.06 -7.73 -10.68
CA THR A 2 21.72 -8.33 -10.65
C THR A 2 20.82 -7.48 -9.76
N GLU A 3 19.67 -7.07 -10.28
CA GLU A 3 18.66 -6.14 -9.74
C GLU A 3 17.94 -6.58 -8.43
N THR A 4 18.58 -7.33 -7.53
CA THR A 4 17.90 -8.03 -6.43
C THR A 4 18.32 -7.55 -5.04
N GLU A 5 18.21 -6.24 -4.77
CA GLU A 5 18.27 -5.70 -3.40
C GLU A 5 17.23 -4.57 -3.18
N ARG A 6 16.07 -4.61 -3.87
CA ARG A 6 14.93 -3.80 -3.43
C ARG A 6 14.25 -4.52 -2.28
N SER A 7 14.44 -3.99 -1.06
CA SER A 7 13.68 -4.45 0.10
C SER A 7 12.23 -3.99 -0.04
N MET A 8 11.29 -4.90 0.24
CA MET A 8 9.88 -4.56 0.41
C MET A 8 9.61 -3.94 1.78
N GLU A 9 10.58 -3.94 2.70
CA GLU A 9 10.41 -3.37 4.03
C GLU A 9 9.95 -1.90 3.95
N PRO A 10 8.96 -1.49 4.74
CA PRO A 10 8.39 -2.21 5.89
C PRO A 10 7.24 -3.17 5.54
N PHE A 11 6.87 -3.32 4.26
CA PHE A 11 5.85 -4.28 3.82
C PHE A 11 6.38 -5.71 3.93
N LYS A 12 5.59 -6.59 4.55
CA LYS A 12 5.93 -8.00 4.74
C LYS A 12 5.15 -8.87 3.76
N TRP A 13 5.88 -9.66 2.98
CA TRP A 13 5.30 -10.63 2.06
C TRP A 13 4.86 -11.91 2.78
N VAL A 14 3.64 -12.38 2.50
CA VAL A 14 3.06 -13.62 3.02
C VAL A 14 2.60 -14.48 1.85
N ARG A 15 3.09 -15.72 1.78
CA ARG A 15 2.64 -16.71 0.78
C ARG A 15 1.55 -17.58 1.39
N HIS A 16 0.49 -17.82 0.62
CA HIS A 16 -0.61 -18.69 0.98
C HIS A 16 -0.63 -19.94 0.09
N ASP A 17 -1.33 -20.97 0.55
CA ASP A 17 -1.60 -22.15 -0.27
C ASP A 17 -2.38 -21.80 -1.55
N GLY A 18 -2.13 -22.57 -2.61
CA GLY A 18 -2.81 -22.40 -3.90
C GLY A 18 -2.27 -21.23 -4.76
N GLY A 19 -1.05 -20.75 -4.49
CA GLY A 19 -0.39 -19.75 -5.33
C GLY A 19 -0.84 -18.31 -5.07
N LYS A 20 -1.53 -18.05 -3.95
CA LYS A 20 -1.95 -16.71 -3.55
C LYS A 20 -0.88 -16.06 -2.66
N ALA A 21 -0.90 -14.74 -2.60
CA ALA A 21 -0.04 -13.98 -1.72
C ALA A 21 -0.77 -12.79 -1.12
N SER A 22 -0.29 -12.34 0.04
CA SER A 22 -0.65 -11.06 0.62
C SER A 22 0.58 -10.29 1.04
N VAL A 23 0.43 -8.98 1.18
CA VAL A 23 1.42 -8.10 1.77
C VAL A 23 0.77 -7.35 2.93
N ILE A 24 1.50 -7.21 4.03
CA ILE A 24 0.99 -6.55 5.23
C ILE A 24 1.92 -5.42 5.68
N LEU A 25 1.33 -4.37 6.24
CA LEU A 25 2.02 -3.28 6.93
C LEU A 25 1.26 -2.99 8.23
N ASN A 26 1.97 -3.02 9.35
CA ASN A 26 1.37 -2.65 10.63
C ASN A 26 1.27 -1.11 10.72
N ALA A 27 0.14 -0.61 11.21
CA ALA A 27 -0.07 0.80 11.48
C ALA A 27 1.01 1.33 12.44
N GLY A 28 1.34 2.62 12.32
CA GLY A 28 2.37 3.25 13.17
C GLY A 28 3.82 2.98 12.74
N MET A 29 4.08 2.14 11.75
CA MET A 29 5.46 1.72 11.41
C MET A 29 6.12 2.53 10.30
N TYR A 30 5.35 3.24 9.47
CA TYR A 30 5.85 3.82 8.22
C TYR A 30 5.05 5.06 7.86
N LYS A 31 5.76 6.13 7.45
CA LYS A 31 5.18 7.36 6.89
C LYS A 31 3.99 7.93 7.68
N ASN A 32 3.98 7.78 9.01
CA ASN A 32 2.89 8.30 9.85
C ASN A 32 2.72 9.81 9.69
N GLU A 33 3.82 10.52 9.45
CA GLU A 33 3.83 11.95 9.22
C GLU A 33 2.96 12.40 8.04
N VAL A 34 2.73 11.52 7.05
CA VAL A 34 1.83 11.81 5.91
C VAL A 34 0.37 11.81 6.33
N PHE A 35 -0.01 10.92 7.25
CA PHE A 35 -1.38 10.81 7.74
C PHE A 35 -1.70 11.86 8.80
N GLU A 36 -0.71 12.22 9.64
CA GLU A 36 -0.83 13.30 10.62
C GLU A 36 -1.21 14.65 9.97
N GLU A 37 -0.82 14.90 8.72
CA GLU A 37 -1.17 16.10 7.97
C GLU A 37 -2.68 16.24 7.69
N ARG A 38 -3.43 15.13 7.70
CA ARG A 38 -4.89 15.10 7.52
C ARG A 38 -5.62 14.52 8.75
N ALA A 39 -5.00 14.56 9.92
CA ALA A 39 -5.61 14.06 11.15
C ALA A 39 -6.91 14.80 11.52
N ASP A 40 -7.01 16.11 11.22
CA ASP A 40 -8.23 16.90 11.40
C ASP A 40 -9.42 16.42 10.55
N GLU A 41 -9.16 15.66 9.49
CA GLU A 41 -10.20 15.06 8.64
C GLU A 41 -10.64 13.68 9.15
N GLY A 42 -9.88 13.07 10.06
CA GLY A 42 -10.17 11.76 10.66
C GLY A 42 -9.19 10.64 10.29
N PHE A 43 -8.12 10.94 9.54
CA PHE A 43 -7.06 9.96 9.26
C PHE A 43 -6.18 9.71 10.48
N GLU A 44 -5.88 8.44 10.77
CA GLU A 44 -5.10 8.01 11.94
C GLU A 44 -3.77 7.34 11.54
N GLY A 45 -3.57 7.07 10.25
CA GLY A 45 -2.46 6.25 9.75
C GLY A 45 -2.69 4.74 9.98
N GLY A 46 -3.96 4.35 10.13
CA GLY A 46 -4.39 2.97 10.30
C GLY A 46 -4.40 2.17 8.99
N GLY A 47 -4.76 0.89 9.06
CA GLY A 47 -4.80 0.05 7.86
C GLY A 47 -5.83 0.51 6.82
N TYR A 48 -6.97 1.06 7.27
CA TYR A 48 -8.00 1.63 6.37
C TYR A 48 -7.47 2.83 5.59
N ASP A 49 -6.75 3.75 6.26
CA ASP A 49 -6.15 4.93 5.64
C ASP A 49 -5.12 4.54 4.58
N TRP A 50 -4.28 3.56 4.93
CA TRP A 50 -3.33 2.96 4.01
C TRP A 50 -4.01 2.31 2.81
N ALA A 51 -5.16 1.66 3.01
CA ALA A 51 -5.94 1.07 1.91
C ALA A 51 -6.55 2.14 1.00
N SER A 52 -7.08 3.24 1.55
CA SER A 52 -7.58 4.37 0.75
C SER A 52 -6.47 4.98 -0.10
N LEU A 53 -5.29 5.22 0.49
CA LEU A 53 -4.11 5.70 -0.24
C LEU A 53 -3.65 4.72 -1.32
N ALA A 54 -3.56 3.42 -0.98
CA ALA A 54 -3.17 2.37 -1.91
C ALA A 54 -4.17 2.23 -3.07
N ALA A 55 -5.46 2.42 -2.82
CA ALA A 55 -6.49 2.40 -3.86
C ALA A 55 -6.33 3.55 -4.84
N VAL A 56 -6.08 4.78 -4.37
CA VAL A 56 -5.79 5.94 -5.24
C VAL A 56 -4.54 5.68 -6.06
N PHE A 57 -3.45 5.20 -5.44
CA PHE A 57 -2.22 4.84 -6.15
C PHE A 57 -2.47 3.78 -7.24
N LEU A 58 -3.21 2.72 -6.91
CA LEU A 58 -3.52 1.63 -7.85
C LEU A 58 -4.32 2.17 -9.05
N GLN A 59 -5.33 3.02 -8.80
CA GLN A 59 -6.14 3.61 -9.87
C GLN A 59 -5.33 4.56 -10.77
N GLU A 60 -4.48 5.41 -10.20
CA GLU A 60 -3.78 6.46 -10.95
C GLU A 60 -2.47 6.00 -11.59
N LYS A 61 -1.69 5.15 -10.90
CA LYS A 61 -0.34 4.76 -11.32
C LYS A 61 -0.28 3.36 -11.91
N MET A 62 -1.19 2.48 -11.49
CA MET A 62 -1.19 1.08 -11.90
C MET A 62 -2.57 0.57 -12.33
N PRO A 63 -3.29 1.27 -13.22
CA PRO A 63 -4.67 0.92 -13.57
C PRO A 63 -4.83 -0.49 -14.15
N HIS A 64 -3.75 -1.05 -14.72
CA HIS A 64 -3.72 -2.41 -15.25
C HIS A 64 -3.75 -3.51 -14.17
N LEU A 65 -3.50 -3.16 -12.90
CA LEU A 65 -3.58 -4.05 -11.75
C LEU A 65 -4.91 -3.91 -10.97
N VAL A 66 -5.74 -2.94 -11.31
CA VAL A 66 -7.07 -2.77 -10.70
C VAL A 66 -7.90 -4.04 -10.90
N GLY A 67 -8.44 -4.57 -9.81
CA GLY A 67 -9.20 -5.83 -9.79
C GLY A 67 -8.35 -7.10 -9.63
N ARG A 68 -7.02 -7.00 -9.82
CA ARG A 68 -6.07 -8.09 -9.52
C ARG A 68 -5.54 -7.99 -8.10
N VAL A 69 -5.21 -6.78 -7.68
CA VAL A 69 -4.84 -6.48 -6.28
C VAL A 69 -6.09 -6.02 -5.54
N LYS A 70 -6.35 -6.66 -4.40
CA LYS A 70 -7.47 -6.36 -3.51
C LYS A 70 -6.94 -6.01 -2.13
N PHE A 71 -7.73 -5.26 -1.36
CA PHE A 71 -7.37 -4.84 -0.01
C PHE A 71 -8.30 -5.51 1.00
N ASP A 72 -7.75 -5.83 2.17
CA ASP A 72 -8.48 -6.37 3.34
C ASP A 72 -7.90 -5.75 4.62
N PRO A 73 -8.01 -4.42 4.78
CA PRO A 73 -7.40 -3.73 5.91
C PRO A 73 -8.14 -3.99 7.23
N GLU A 74 -7.38 -3.92 8.32
CA GLU A 74 -7.85 -3.81 9.69
C GLU A 74 -7.37 -2.48 10.29
N ALA A 75 -7.91 -2.06 11.44
CA ALA A 75 -7.55 -0.77 12.04
C ALA A 75 -6.03 -0.62 12.26
N ASP A 76 -5.37 -1.69 12.71
CA ASP A 76 -3.95 -1.75 13.03
C ASP A 76 -3.07 -2.37 11.92
N MET A 77 -3.67 -2.80 10.81
CA MET A 77 -2.93 -3.50 9.74
C MET A 77 -3.50 -3.21 8.36
N PHE A 78 -2.67 -2.65 7.49
CA PHE A 78 -2.93 -2.68 6.06
C PHE A 78 -2.64 -4.08 5.51
N ALA A 79 -3.56 -4.62 4.72
CA ALA A 79 -3.32 -5.83 3.94
C ALA A 79 -3.78 -5.67 2.49
N ALA A 80 -2.93 -6.08 1.56
CA ALA A 80 -3.29 -6.28 0.16
C ALA A 80 -3.04 -7.74 -0.24
N TYR A 81 -3.86 -8.29 -1.12
CA TYR A 81 -3.72 -9.68 -1.56
C TYR A 81 -4.07 -9.84 -3.05
N SER A 82 -3.56 -10.91 -3.63
CA SER A 82 -3.85 -11.31 -5.02
C SER A 82 -3.70 -12.82 -5.21
N ASP A 83 -4.42 -13.34 -6.21
CA ASP A 83 -4.17 -14.66 -6.80
C ASP A 83 -3.14 -14.62 -7.95
N ASP A 84 -2.62 -13.43 -8.26
CA ASP A 84 -1.50 -13.17 -9.17
C ASP A 84 -0.33 -12.59 -8.35
N PRO A 85 0.59 -13.43 -7.83
CA PRO A 85 1.73 -12.98 -7.06
C PRO A 85 2.65 -12.01 -7.80
N GLU A 86 2.75 -12.13 -9.13
CA GLU A 86 3.56 -11.21 -9.93
C GLU A 86 2.93 -9.81 -9.96
N ALA A 87 1.60 -9.74 -10.09
CA ALA A 87 0.86 -8.48 -9.95
C ALA A 87 1.03 -7.85 -8.56
N LEU A 88 0.94 -8.67 -7.49
CA LEU A 88 1.10 -8.16 -6.12
C LEU A 88 2.53 -7.69 -5.86
N GLU A 89 3.54 -8.40 -6.37
CA GLU A 89 4.95 -8.02 -6.27
C GLU A 89 5.21 -6.69 -6.99
N LEU A 90 4.71 -6.54 -8.22
CA LEU A 90 4.83 -5.29 -8.98
C LEU A 90 4.16 -4.12 -8.25
N PHE A 91 2.98 -4.36 -7.67
CA PHE A 91 2.27 -3.38 -6.87
C PHE A 91 3.07 -2.94 -5.64
N VAL A 92 3.53 -3.86 -4.78
CA VAL A 92 4.23 -3.48 -3.53
C VAL A 92 5.51 -2.72 -3.82
N TYR A 93 6.27 -3.10 -4.85
CA TYR A 93 7.50 -2.38 -5.20
C TYR A 93 7.20 -0.97 -5.69
N ALA A 94 6.24 -0.81 -6.60
CA ALA A 94 5.89 0.50 -7.11
C ALA A 94 5.23 1.39 -6.05
N PHE A 95 4.40 0.80 -5.18
CA PHE A 95 3.76 1.52 -4.09
C PHE A 95 4.77 1.96 -3.03
N LYS A 96 5.72 1.10 -2.67
CA LYS A 96 6.84 1.47 -1.81
C LYS A 96 7.66 2.61 -2.42
N ASP A 97 8.04 2.51 -3.69
CA ASP A 97 8.78 3.57 -4.38
C ASP A 97 8.01 4.91 -4.35
N ALA A 98 6.68 4.87 -4.49
CA ALA A 98 5.83 6.06 -4.35
C ALA A 98 5.79 6.60 -2.92
N CYS A 99 5.80 5.73 -1.90
CA CYS A 99 5.87 6.16 -0.50
C CYS A 99 7.19 6.88 -0.17
N GLU A 100 8.30 6.53 -0.84
CA GLU A 100 9.59 7.22 -0.68
C GLU A 100 9.64 8.59 -1.39
N ASP A 101 8.70 8.88 -2.30
CA ASP A 101 8.52 10.20 -2.89
C ASP A 101 7.47 10.98 -2.10
N ASP A 102 7.98 11.76 -1.14
CA ASP A 102 7.21 12.58 -0.22
C ASP A 102 6.23 13.56 -0.89
N ALA A 103 6.54 14.06 -2.09
CA ALA A 103 5.64 14.95 -2.82
C ALA A 103 4.54 14.15 -3.52
N LEU A 104 4.92 13.03 -4.13
CA LEU A 104 3.97 12.14 -4.81
C LEU A 104 2.99 11.50 -3.84
N ILE A 105 3.46 10.98 -2.71
CA ILE A 105 2.58 10.26 -1.77
C ILE A 105 1.57 11.21 -1.13
N ARG A 106 1.96 12.45 -0.82
CA ARG A 106 1.06 13.49 -0.33
C ARG A 106 0.04 13.92 -1.38
N ASP A 107 0.47 14.09 -2.63
CA ASP A 107 -0.42 14.39 -3.73
C ASP A 107 -1.48 13.30 -3.91
N LEU A 108 -1.06 12.03 -3.95
CA LEU A 108 -1.98 10.89 -3.99
C LEU A 108 -2.91 10.87 -2.77
N PHE A 109 -2.35 11.06 -1.58
CA PHE A 109 -3.10 11.04 -0.33
C PHE A 109 -4.14 12.17 -0.25
N SER A 110 -3.92 13.31 -0.90
CA SER A 110 -4.91 14.40 -0.95
C SER A 110 -6.26 14.01 -1.59
N ARG A 111 -6.28 12.90 -2.35
CA ARG A 111 -7.47 12.35 -3.02
C ARG A 111 -8.02 11.10 -2.33
N ALA A 112 -7.35 10.62 -1.27
CA ALA A 112 -7.87 9.54 -0.46
C ALA A 112 -9.09 10.01 0.34
N GLU A 113 -10.12 9.18 0.36
CA GLU A 113 -11.35 9.40 1.13
C GLU A 113 -11.39 8.41 2.31
N LEU A 114 -11.97 8.86 3.42
CA LEU A 114 -12.33 7.97 4.53
C LEU A 114 -13.55 7.15 4.09
N ASP A 115 -13.48 5.83 4.23
CA ASP A 115 -14.61 4.92 3.97
C ASP A 115 -15.65 4.99 5.10
#